data_AF-A0A382ZA12-F1
#
_entry.id   AF-A0A382ZA12-F1
#
_cell.length_a   1.000
_cell.length_b   1.000
_cell.length_c   1.000
_cell.angle_alpha   90.00
_cell.angle_beta   90.00
_cell.angle_gamma   90.00
#
_symmetry.space_group_name_H-M   'P 1'
#
loop_
_entity.id
_entity.type
_entity.pdbx_description
1 polymer ?
#
loop_
_entity_poly.entity_id
_entity_poly.type
_entity_poly.pdbx_seq_one_letter_code
_entity_poly.pdbx_strand_id
1 'polypeptide(L)'
;SGSRKTSNNQISFKDDQKMFELFSDIPEIIENNFNVAISCSYYPKEVLPKLPKFKNNLNLSESKLLVQMSKNGLALKIKENQILETKQYQDRLDYEIDIINKMGFSGYFLIVSDFVNWAKDNHIPVGPGRGSGAGSVAAWSLGITDLDPIKYSLLFERFLNPERVSMPDFDIDFCQIRRDEVIEYVNKKYGSESVAHIITFGTLASRAAVRDIGRVLEVPYGEVDSFAKLIPFNPSNPLTLAESIKSEKSLRDIIDTD
;
A
#
# COMPACT_ATOMS: atom_id res chain seq x y z
N SER A 1 -40.09 21.24 7.37
CA SER A 1 -38.78 21.16 6.68
C SER A 1 -37.72 21.70 7.63
N GLY A 2 -36.81 20.86 8.13
CA GLY A 2 -35.77 21.31 9.06
C GLY A 2 -34.80 22.27 8.37
N SER A 3 -34.42 23.35 9.05
CA SER A 3 -33.43 24.32 8.59
C SER A 3 -32.09 23.60 8.35
N ARG A 4 -31.82 23.16 7.12
CA ARG A 4 -30.51 22.64 6.75
C ARG A 4 -29.49 23.76 6.92
N LYS A 5 -28.35 23.48 7.54
CA LYS A 5 -27.22 24.41 7.56
C LYS A 5 -26.80 24.70 6.12
N THR A 6 -26.95 25.95 5.68
CA THR A 6 -26.54 26.40 4.35
C THR A 6 -25.14 27.00 4.43
N SER A 7 -24.30 26.73 3.44
CA SER A 7 -23.02 27.44 3.28
C SER A 7 -23.28 28.90 2.92
N ASN A 8 -22.49 29.81 3.48
CA ASN A 8 -22.50 31.22 3.10
C ASN A 8 -21.65 31.39 1.83
N ASN A 9 -22.17 32.08 0.82
CA ASN A 9 -21.48 32.36 -0.44
C ASN A 9 -20.18 33.19 -0.26
N GLN A 10 -19.96 33.74 0.94
CA GLN A 10 -18.75 34.45 1.34
C GLN A 10 -17.63 33.53 1.88
N ILE A 11 -17.85 32.21 1.95
CA ILE A 11 -16.87 31.22 2.40
C ILE A 11 -16.09 30.73 1.17
N SER A 12 -15.01 31.42 0.88
CA SER A 12 -14.05 31.08 -0.18
C SER A 12 -12.66 31.58 0.22
N PHE A 13 -11.62 31.17 -0.50
CA PHE A 13 -10.32 31.82 -0.41
C PHE A 13 -10.45 33.23 -1.01
N LYS A 14 -10.45 34.24 -0.15
CA LYS A 14 -10.42 35.66 -0.54
C LYS A 14 -8.98 36.08 -0.74
N ASP A 15 -8.79 37.03 -1.66
CA ASP A 15 -7.51 37.70 -1.83
C ASP A 15 -7.25 38.70 -0.69
N ASP A 16 -6.00 39.14 -0.59
CA ASP A 16 -5.56 40.04 0.47
C ASP A 16 -6.34 41.35 0.47
N GLN A 17 -6.60 41.95 -0.70
CA GLN A 17 -7.33 43.21 -0.83
C GLN A 17 -8.73 43.12 -0.21
N LYS A 18 -9.49 42.09 -0.55
CA LYS A 18 -10.82 41.85 0.03
C LYS A 18 -10.75 41.62 1.54
N MET A 19 -9.70 40.97 2.04
CA MET A 19 -9.52 40.77 3.48
C MET A 19 -9.18 42.08 4.21
N PHE A 20 -8.36 42.95 3.62
CA PHE A 20 -8.07 44.30 4.14
C PHE A 20 -9.32 45.18 4.19
N GLU A 21 -10.15 45.18 3.13
CA GLU A 21 -11.40 45.92 3.12
C GLU A 21 -12.38 45.40 4.18
N LEU A 22 -12.52 44.07 4.28
CA LEU A 22 -13.46 43.41 5.20
C LEU A 22 -13.15 43.65 6.68
N PHE A 23 -11.88 43.81 7.04
CA PHE A 23 -11.42 44.06 8.41
C PHE A 23 -10.79 45.46 8.55
N SER A 24 -11.20 46.41 7.71
CA SER A 24 -10.69 47.78 7.71
C SER A 24 -10.97 48.52 9.03
N ASP A 25 -11.98 48.09 9.78
CA ASP A 25 -12.34 48.56 11.12
C ASP A 25 -11.43 48.00 12.23
N ILE A 26 -10.76 46.86 12.01
CA ILE A 26 -9.86 46.21 12.99
C ILE A 26 -8.60 45.65 12.30
N PRO A 27 -7.63 46.51 11.91
CA PRO A 27 -6.42 46.09 11.18
C PRO A 27 -5.56 45.06 11.91
N GLU A 28 -5.59 45.06 13.25
CA GLU A 28 -4.86 44.13 14.12
C GLU A 28 -5.19 42.66 13.82
N ILE A 29 -6.37 42.35 13.29
CA ILE A 29 -6.76 40.97 12.92
C ILE A 29 -5.84 40.43 11.81
N ILE A 30 -5.54 41.27 10.83
CA ILE A 30 -4.70 40.87 9.69
C ILE A 30 -3.24 40.76 10.12
N GLU A 31 -2.77 41.71 10.94
CA GLU A 31 -1.43 41.66 11.52
C GLU A 31 -1.23 40.39 12.37
N ASN A 32 -2.20 40.06 13.22
CA ASN A 32 -2.15 38.85 14.04
C ASN A 32 -2.18 37.57 13.21
N ASN A 33 -2.96 37.52 12.11
CA ASN A 33 -2.95 36.38 11.20
C ASN A 33 -1.54 36.13 10.62
N PHE A 34 -0.86 37.20 10.20
CA PHE A 34 0.49 37.13 9.69
C PHE A 34 1.51 36.73 10.76
N ASN A 35 1.38 37.31 11.97
CA ASN A 35 2.25 36.98 13.11
C ASN A 35 2.14 35.52 13.53
N VAL A 36 0.94 34.93 13.50
CA VAL A 36 0.73 33.49 13.76
C VAL A 36 1.43 32.66 12.69
N ALA A 37 1.26 32.99 11.41
CA ALA A 37 1.90 32.27 10.32
C ALA A 37 3.43 32.28 10.41
N ILE A 38 4.05 33.43 10.74
CA ILE A 38 5.50 33.54 10.96
C ILE A 38 5.96 32.74 12.19
N SER A 39 5.14 32.70 13.23
CA SER A 39 5.46 31.97 14.46
C SER A 39 5.40 30.45 14.30
N CYS A 40 4.72 29.96 13.27
CA CYS A 40 4.65 28.54 12.92
C CYS A 40 5.96 28.06 12.26
N SER A 41 6.86 27.48 13.05
CA SER A 41 8.17 27.00 12.61
C SER A 41 8.27 25.48 12.42
N TYR A 42 7.14 24.76 12.41
CA TYR A 42 7.12 23.31 12.25
C TYR A 42 6.82 22.88 10.82
N TYR A 43 7.65 22.00 10.28
CA TYR A 43 7.42 21.32 9.01
C TYR A 43 7.74 19.83 9.16
N PRO A 44 6.85 18.91 8.76
CA PRO A 44 7.15 17.48 8.75
C PRO A 44 8.35 17.18 7.85
N LYS A 45 9.35 16.50 8.37
CA LYS A 45 10.50 16.06 7.57
C LYS A 45 10.20 14.70 6.97
N GLU A 46 10.45 14.53 5.68
CA GLU A 46 10.47 13.21 5.08
C GLU A 46 11.58 12.37 5.71
N VAL A 47 11.24 11.14 6.09
CA VAL A 47 12.17 10.19 6.70
C VAL A 47 12.15 8.90 5.90
N LEU A 48 13.31 8.26 5.80
CA LEU A 48 13.39 6.93 5.20
C LEU A 48 12.58 5.92 6.05
N PRO A 49 11.96 4.91 5.41
CA PRO A 49 11.28 3.85 6.13
C PRO A 49 12.20 3.20 7.17
N LYS A 50 11.71 3.05 8.40
CA LYS A 50 12.43 2.34 9.46
C LYS A 50 11.80 0.97 9.62
N LEU A 51 12.59 -0.07 9.37
CA LEU A 51 12.15 -1.43 9.60
C LEU A 51 12.07 -1.71 11.11
N PRO A 52 11.03 -2.42 11.59
CA PRO A 52 10.99 -2.85 12.97
C PRO A 52 12.13 -3.85 13.23
N LYS A 53 12.65 -3.85 14.46
CA LYS A 53 13.67 -4.83 14.88
C LYS A 53 13.01 -6.18 15.20
N PHE A 54 13.54 -7.25 14.65
CA PHE A 54 13.14 -8.61 14.97
C PHE A 54 13.84 -9.08 16.25
N LYS A 55 13.06 -9.29 17.32
CA LYS A 55 13.57 -9.84 18.58
C LYS A 55 13.59 -11.37 18.51
N ASN A 56 14.69 -11.97 18.95
CA ASN A 56 14.83 -13.42 19.06
C ASN A 56 15.39 -13.82 20.43
N ASN A 57 15.10 -15.05 20.83
CA ASN A 57 15.51 -15.60 22.13
C ASN A 57 16.97 -16.11 22.15
N LEU A 58 17.66 -16.06 21.00
CA LEU A 58 19.01 -16.61 20.82
C LEU A 58 20.09 -15.52 20.95
N ASN A 59 19.72 -14.27 21.22
CA ASN A 59 20.62 -13.10 21.22
C ASN A 59 21.47 -12.99 19.94
N LEU A 60 20.97 -13.50 18.81
CA LEU A 60 21.63 -13.40 17.52
C LEU A 60 21.28 -12.08 16.85
N SER A 61 22.20 -11.55 16.04
CA SER A 61 21.85 -10.47 15.11
C SER A 61 20.90 -11.00 14.03
N GLU A 62 20.07 -10.11 13.48
CA GLU A 62 19.11 -10.45 12.41
C GLU A 62 19.80 -11.11 11.22
N SER A 63 20.97 -10.63 10.81
CA SER A 63 21.75 -11.22 9.71
C SER A 63 22.21 -12.65 10.01
N LYS A 64 22.67 -12.93 11.25
CA LYS A 64 23.08 -14.28 11.65
C LYS A 64 21.87 -15.21 11.76
N LEU A 65 20.77 -14.71 12.30
CA LEU A 65 19.53 -15.47 12.43
C LEU A 65 18.96 -15.82 11.04
N LEU A 66 18.97 -14.87 10.10
CA LEU A 66 18.57 -15.10 8.72
C LEU A 66 19.39 -16.22 8.09
N VAL A 67 20.72 -16.19 8.22
CA VAL A 67 21.61 -17.24 7.70
C VAL A 67 21.22 -18.61 8.26
N GLN A 68 21.06 -18.70 9.58
CA GLN A 68 20.76 -19.97 10.25
C GLN A 68 19.37 -20.51 9.86
N MET A 69 18.33 -19.66 9.90
CA MET A 69 16.96 -20.06 9.57
C MET A 69 16.84 -20.47 8.10
N SER A 70 17.43 -19.70 7.19
CA SER A 70 17.38 -20.01 5.76
C SER A 70 18.12 -21.30 5.41
N LYS A 71 19.29 -21.57 6.01
CA LYS A 71 20.02 -22.84 5.76
C LYS A 71 19.26 -24.05 6.28
N ASN A 72 18.67 -23.95 7.48
CA ASN A 72 17.85 -25.01 8.04
C ASN A 72 16.58 -25.24 7.21
N GLY A 73 15.91 -24.16 6.82
CA GLY A 73 14.71 -24.20 6.00
C GLY A 73 14.97 -24.79 4.61
N LEU A 74 16.09 -24.44 3.98
CA LEU A 74 16.49 -25.02 2.71
C LEU A 74 16.72 -26.54 2.82
N ALA A 75 17.39 -26.99 3.89
CA ALA A 75 17.60 -28.42 4.12
C ALA A 75 16.28 -29.20 4.26
N LEU A 76 15.28 -28.60 4.91
CA LEU A 76 13.93 -29.17 4.99
C LEU A 76 13.26 -29.22 3.61
N LYS A 77 13.27 -28.12 2.85
CA LYS A 77 12.69 -28.05 1.50
C LYS A 77 13.32 -29.05 0.53
N ILE A 78 14.64 -29.22 0.58
CA ILE A 78 15.37 -30.22 -0.20
C ILE A 78 14.87 -31.62 0.11
N LYS A 79 14.72 -31.95 1.40
CA LYS A 79 14.24 -33.26 1.85
C LYS A 79 12.79 -33.50 1.45
N GLU A 80 11.92 -32.53 1.64
CA GLU A 80 10.49 -32.59 1.31
C GLU A 80 10.26 -32.79 -0.20
N ASN A 81 11.02 -32.08 -1.03
CA ASN A 81 10.88 -32.12 -2.49
C ASN A 81 11.77 -33.17 -3.16
N GLN A 82 12.51 -33.96 -2.38
CA GLN A 82 13.43 -35.01 -2.85
C GLN A 82 14.43 -34.50 -3.91
N ILE A 83 14.98 -33.31 -3.68
CA ILE A 83 15.91 -32.65 -4.61
C ILE A 83 17.28 -33.32 -4.53
N LEU A 84 17.74 -33.87 -5.66
CA LEU A 84 19.03 -34.55 -5.77
C LEU A 84 20.20 -33.54 -5.94
N GLU A 85 20.01 -32.53 -6.77
CA GLU A 85 21.03 -31.52 -7.08
C GLU A 85 20.91 -30.31 -6.16
N THR A 86 21.55 -30.38 -4.99
CA THR A 86 21.40 -29.36 -3.94
C THR A 86 22.35 -28.17 -4.10
N LYS A 87 23.44 -28.33 -4.87
CA LYS A 87 24.50 -27.33 -4.98
C LYS A 87 23.98 -26.00 -5.53
N GLN A 88 23.17 -26.05 -6.59
CA GLN A 88 22.57 -24.86 -7.19
C GLN A 88 21.71 -24.07 -6.19
N TYR A 89 20.99 -24.76 -5.29
CA TYR A 89 20.18 -24.12 -4.26
C TYR A 89 21.04 -23.47 -3.19
N GLN A 90 22.10 -24.14 -2.75
CA GLN A 90 23.01 -23.63 -1.73
C GLN A 90 23.76 -22.40 -2.24
N ASP A 91 24.31 -22.47 -3.46
CA ASP A 91 25.02 -21.35 -4.10
C ASP A 91 24.09 -20.14 -4.28
N ARG A 92 22.86 -20.37 -4.75
CA ARG A 92 21.85 -19.32 -4.89
C ARG A 92 21.44 -18.72 -3.55
N LEU A 93 21.24 -19.55 -2.52
CA LEU A 93 20.86 -19.09 -1.20
C LEU A 93 21.96 -18.22 -0.57
N ASP A 94 23.22 -18.64 -0.63
CA ASP A 94 24.33 -17.88 -0.06
C ASP A 94 24.49 -16.52 -0.77
N TYR A 95 24.31 -16.46 -2.10
CA TYR A 95 24.27 -15.21 -2.87
C TYR A 95 23.13 -14.28 -2.41
N GLU A 96 21.90 -14.79 -2.31
CA GLU A 96 20.75 -13.99 -1.90
C GLU A 96 20.89 -13.46 -0.48
N ILE A 97 21.33 -14.30 0.47
CA ILE A 97 21.54 -13.90 1.86
C ILE A 97 22.59 -12.80 1.98
N ASP A 98 23.69 -12.88 1.22
CA ASP A 98 24.71 -11.84 1.19
C ASP A 98 24.13 -10.49 0.74
N ILE A 99 23.31 -10.48 -0.32
CA ILE A 99 22.64 -9.26 -0.79
C ILE A 99 21.65 -8.73 0.25
N ILE A 100 20.78 -9.58 0.78
CA ILE A 100 19.77 -9.19 1.79
C ILE A 100 20.44 -8.56 3.01
N ASN A 101 21.56 -9.13 3.47
CA ASN A 101 22.33 -8.61 4.58
C ASN A 101 23.01 -7.27 4.24
N LYS A 102 23.64 -7.16 3.06
CA LYS A 102 24.28 -5.92 2.60
C LYS A 102 23.30 -4.75 2.47
N MET A 103 22.07 -5.03 2.03
CA MET A 103 21.02 -4.03 1.88
C MET A 103 20.26 -3.73 3.19
N GLY A 104 20.50 -4.50 4.26
CA GLY A 104 19.88 -4.27 5.57
C GLY A 104 18.44 -4.77 5.67
N PHE A 105 18.03 -5.75 4.85
CA PHE A 105 16.66 -6.28 4.82
C PHE A 105 16.46 -7.58 5.62
N SER A 106 17.46 -8.03 6.39
CA SER A 106 17.38 -9.27 7.15
C SER A 106 16.19 -9.29 8.13
N GLY A 107 15.98 -8.20 8.87
CA GLY A 107 14.85 -8.05 9.80
C GLY A 107 13.49 -8.16 9.10
N TYR A 108 13.37 -7.56 7.91
CA TYR A 108 12.13 -7.64 7.12
C TYR A 108 11.78 -9.07 6.73
N PHE A 109 12.74 -9.84 6.21
CA PHE A 109 12.53 -11.26 5.88
C PHE A 109 12.14 -12.09 7.10
N LEU A 110 12.77 -11.84 8.25
CA LEU A 110 12.45 -12.54 9.49
C LEU A 110 11.03 -12.22 10.00
N ILE A 111 10.62 -10.94 9.94
CA ILE A 111 9.27 -10.52 10.31
C ILE A 111 8.23 -11.21 9.42
N VAL A 112 8.45 -11.19 8.09
CA VAL A 112 7.53 -11.80 7.13
C VAL A 112 7.45 -13.31 7.30
N SER A 113 8.60 -13.99 7.41
CA SER A 113 8.68 -15.42 7.69
C SER A 113 7.91 -15.80 8.96
N ASP A 114 8.02 -14.98 10.00
CA ASP A 114 7.43 -15.26 11.31
C ASP A 114 5.91 -15.30 11.29
N PHE A 115 5.25 -14.25 10.79
CA PHE A 115 3.78 -14.23 10.76
C PHE A 115 3.21 -15.18 9.70
N VAL A 116 3.93 -15.44 8.60
CA VAL A 116 3.53 -16.43 7.60
C VAL A 116 3.56 -17.84 8.17
N ASN A 117 4.66 -18.23 8.82
CA ASN A 117 4.78 -19.55 9.43
C ASN A 117 3.82 -19.71 10.60
N TRP A 118 3.63 -18.67 11.43
CA TRP A 118 2.60 -18.70 12.47
C TRP A 118 1.19 -18.93 11.89
N ALA A 119 0.84 -18.29 10.78
CA ALA A 119 -0.44 -18.51 10.12
C ALA A 119 -0.57 -19.96 9.62
N LYS A 120 0.48 -20.51 8.99
CA LYS A 120 0.52 -21.90 8.51
C LYS A 120 0.36 -22.91 9.66
N ASP A 121 1.07 -22.70 10.78
CA ASP A 121 1.02 -23.53 11.97
C ASP A 121 -0.37 -23.51 12.65
N ASN A 122 -1.11 -22.40 12.52
CA ASN A 122 -2.49 -22.26 13.03
C ASN A 122 -3.55 -22.61 11.98
N HIS A 123 -3.16 -23.32 10.91
CA HIS A 123 -4.03 -23.77 9.82
C HIS A 123 -4.80 -22.62 9.14
N ILE A 124 -4.20 -21.43 9.07
CA ILE A 124 -4.72 -20.30 8.30
C ILE A 124 -4.13 -20.41 6.89
N PRO A 125 -4.96 -20.56 5.84
CA PRO A 125 -4.46 -20.61 4.47
C PRO A 125 -3.73 -19.31 4.10
N VAL A 126 -2.49 -19.47 3.63
CA VAL A 126 -1.65 -18.40 3.07
C VAL A 126 -1.50 -18.69 1.59
N GLY A 127 -1.61 -17.66 0.74
CA GLY A 127 -1.33 -17.80 -0.68
C GLY A 127 0.10 -18.27 -0.94
N PRO A 128 0.39 -18.90 -2.08
CA PRO A 128 1.71 -19.48 -2.39
C PRO A 128 2.85 -18.45 -2.56
N GLY A 129 2.54 -17.15 -2.40
CA GLY A 129 3.38 -16.01 -2.69
C GLY A 129 3.02 -15.38 -4.04
N ARG A 130 2.71 -14.08 -4.04
CA ARG A 130 2.45 -13.28 -5.24
C ARG A 130 3.62 -12.32 -5.51
N GLY A 131 3.71 -11.87 -6.76
CA GLY A 131 4.64 -10.82 -7.17
C GLY A 131 6.07 -11.33 -7.35
N SER A 132 7.04 -10.43 -7.21
CA SER A 132 8.44 -10.76 -7.44
C SER A 132 9.06 -11.60 -6.30
N GLY A 133 8.47 -11.60 -5.11
CA GLY A 133 8.96 -12.35 -3.94
C GLY A 133 9.10 -13.86 -4.16
N ALA A 134 8.31 -14.44 -5.07
CA ALA A 134 8.41 -15.86 -5.46
C ALA A 134 9.75 -16.23 -6.12
N GLY A 135 10.53 -15.27 -6.59
CA GLY A 135 11.84 -15.50 -7.21
C GLY A 135 13.01 -15.70 -6.25
N SER A 136 12.78 -15.65 -4.93
CA SER A 136 13.83 -15.79 -3.92
C SER A 136 13.91 -17.18 -3.31
N VAL A 137 15.08 -17.83 -3.40
CA VAL A 137 15.38 -19.06 -2.66
C VAL A 137 15.36 -18.82 -1.15
N ALA A 138 15.80 -17.65 -0.69
CA ALA A 138 15.74 -17.28 0.73
C ALA A 138 14.28 -17.22 1.22
N ALA A 139 13.37 -16.62 0.45
CA ALA A 139 11.95 -16.56 0.78
C ALA A 139 11.30 -17.96 0.82
N TRP A 140 11.61 -18.81 -0.17
CA TRP A 140 11.13 -20.19 -0.22
C TRP A 140 11.66 -21.04 0.96
N SER A 141 12.95 -20.88 1.28
CA SER A 141 13.60 -21.56 2.40
C SER A 141 13.00 -21.17 3.75
N LEU A 142 12.64 -19.90 3.92
CA LEU A 142 12.00 -19.38 5.13
C LEU A 142 10.50 -19.66 5.22
N GLY A 143 9.92 -20.35 4.23
CA GLY A 143 8.49 -20.67 4.19
C GLY A 143 7.59 -19.47 3.83
N ILE A 144 8.16 -18.34 3.41
CA ILE A 144 7.41 -17.16 2.97
C ILE A 144 6.64 -17.47 1.69
N THR A 145 7.30 -18.16 0.75
CA THR A 145 6.70 -18.60 -0.52
C THR A 145 6.70 -20.12 -0.57
N ASP A 146 5.74 -20.69 -1.30
CA ASP A 146 5.61 -22.15 -1.44
C ASP A 146 6.07 -22.65 -2.82
N LEU A 147 6.53 -21.74 -3.68
CA LEU A 147 6.96 -22.03 -5.05
C LEU A 147 8.49 -22.11 -5.15
N ASP A 148 8.98 -23.19 -5.75
CA ASP A 148 10.41 -23.43 -5.98
C ASP A 148 10.95 -22.52 -7.11
N PRO A 149 11.76 -21.50 -6.80
CA PRO A 149 12.21 -20.54 -7.81
C PRO A 149 13.17 -21.14 -8.83
N ILE A 150 13.98 -22.14 -8.45
CA ILE A 150 14.96 -22.74 -9.36
C ILE A 150 14.24 -23.61 -10.38
N LYS A 151 13.28 -24.42 -9.93
CA LYS A 151 12.48 -25.28 -10.83
C LYS A 151 11.76 -24.47 -11.91
N TYR A 152 11.25 -23.30 -11.58
CA TYR A 152 10.51 -22.42 -12.51
C TYR A 152 11.38 -21.32 -13.13
N SER A 153 12.70 -21.34 -12.93
CA SER A 153 13.64 -20.34 -13.46
C SER A 153 13.26 -18.89 -13.11
N LEU A 154 12.76 -18.69 -11.89
CA LEU A 154 12.43 -17.36 -11.38
C LEU A 154 13.70 -16.63 -10.91
N LEU A 155 13.70 -15.32 -11.12
CA LEU A 155 14.86 -14.47 -10.88
C LEU A 155 14.70 -13.64 -9.61
N PHE A 156 15.65 -13.79 -8.68
CA PHE A 156 15.77 -12.98 -7.47
C PHE A 156 15.92 -11.49 -7.77
N GLU A 157 16.62 -11.14 -8.84
CA GLU A 157 16.97 -9.77 -9.20
C GLU A 157 15.74 -8.94 -9.59
N ARG A 158 14.63 -9.61 -9.95
CA ARG A 158 13.32 -8.96 -10.15
C ARG A 158 12.67 -8.57 -8.82
N PHE A 159 13.03 -9.24 -7.73
CA PHE A 159 12.56 -8.95 -6.38
C PHE A 159 13.45 -7.92 -5.71
N LEU A 160 14.76 -8.19 -5.67
CA LEU A 160 15.73 -7.36 -5.00
C LEU A 160 16.94 -7.16 -5.92
N ASN A 161 17.08 -5.94 -6.43
CA ASN A 161 18.20 -5.59 -7.29
C ASN A 161 19.30 -4.89 -6.46
N PRO A 162 20.53 -5.43 -6.39
CA PRO A 162 21.63 -4.81 -5.65
C PRO A 162 22.04 -3.42 -6.19
N GLU A 163 21.80 -3.14 -7.47
CA GLU A 163 22.10 -1.84 -8.09
C GLU A 163 21.04 -0.77 -7.80
N ARG A 164 19.85 -1.19 -7.34
CA ARG A 164 18.74 -0.30 -7.02
C ARG A 164 18.21 -0.59 -5.63
N VAL A 165 18.70 0.15 -4.64
CA VAL A 165 18.20 0.09 -3.26
C VAL A 165 16.77 0.62 -3.23
N SER A 166 15.83 -0.32 -3.24
CA SER A 166 14.39 -0.07 -3.06
C SER A 166 13.87 -1.07 -2.04
N MET A 167 12.86 -0.67 -1.28
CA MET A 167 12.26 -1.53 -0.26
C MET A 167 11.60 -2.72 -0.96
N PRO A 168 11.96 -3.97 -0.62
CA PRO A 168 11.26 -5.13 -1.15
C PRO A 168 9.82 -5.18 -0.62
N ASP A 169 8.90 -5.67 -1.44
CA ASP A 169 7.49 -5.81 -1.06
C ASP A 169 7.02 -7.25 -1.31
N PHE A 170 6.69 -7.96 -0.23
CA PHE A 170 6.04 -9.26 -0.26
C PHE A 170 4.53 -9.09 -0.24
N ASP A 171 3.89 -9.33 -1.39
CA ASP A 171 2.44 -9.47 -1.49
C ASP A 171 2.00 -10.80 -0.86
N ILE A 172 1.73 -10.79 0.45
CA ILE A 172 1.21 -11.95 1.18
C ILE A 172 -0.31 -11.91 1.26
N ASP A 173 -0.95 -12.90 0.65
CA ASP A 173 -2.39 -13.08 0.69
C ASP A 173 -2.79 -14.01 1.84
N PHE A 174 -3.69 -13.53 2.71
CA PHE A 174 -4.32 -14.34 3.76
C PHE A 174 -5.79 -14.58 3.44
N CYS A 175 -6.33 -15.72 3.88
CA CYS A 175 -7.77 -15.97 3.83
C CYS A 175 -8.54 -14.86 4.58
N GLN A 176 -9.49 -14.21 3.89
CA GLN A 176 -10.24 -13.06 4.41
C GLN A 176 -10.91 -13.34 5.76
N ILE A 177 -11.41 -14.56 5.98
CA ILE A 177 -12.15 -14.94 7.20
C ILE A 177 -11.25 -14.95 8.45
N ARG A 178 -9.97 -15.35 8.29
CA ARG A 178 -9.04 -15.56 9.42
C ARG A 178 -7.85 -14.57 9.41
N ARG A 179 -7.88 -13.56 8.54
CA ARG A 179 -6.84 -12.53 8.46
C ARG A 179 -6.68 -11.77 9.77
N ASP A 180 -7.78 -11.50 10.46
CA ASP A 180 -7.78 -10.74 11.72
C ASP A 180 -7.00 -11.46 12.83
N GLU A 181 -6.94 -12.80 12.81
CA GLU A 181 -6.11 -13.58 13.75
C GLU A 181 -4.61 -13.31 13.54
N VAL A 182 -4.18 -13.17 12.28
CA VAL A 182 -2.80 -12.83 11.93
C VAL A 182 -2.47 -11.40 12.35
N ILE A 183 -3.39 -10.46 12.13
CA ILE A 183 -3.24 -9.08 12.59
C ILE A 183 -3.11 -9.04 14.11
N GLU A 184 -3.93 -9.78 14.83
CA GLU A 184 -3.90 -9.87 16.29
C GLU A 184 -2.60 -10.49 16.81
N TYR A 185 -2.05 -11.49 16.12
CA TYR A 185 -0.73 -12.04 16.41
C TYR A 185 0.37 -10.98 16.26
N VAL A 186 0.38 -10.26 15.14
CA VAL A 186 1.36 -9.19 14.87
C VAL A 186 1.21 -8.07 15.92
N ASN A 187 0.00 -7.67 16.26
CA ASN A 187 -0.28 -6.70 17.33
C ASN A 187 0.31 -7.14 18.68
N LYS A 188 0.07 -8.39 19.09
CA LYS A 188 0.60 -8.93 20.36
C LYS A 188 2.12 -9.00 20.37
N LYS A 189 2.72 -9.35 19.23
CA LYS A 189 4.17 -9.55 19.12
C LYS A 189 4.96 -8.25 19.07
N TYR A 190 4.49 -7.27 18.30
CA TYR A 190 5.19 -6.01 18.08
C TYR A 190 4.65 -4.83 18.91
N GLY A 191 3.52 -5.03 19.60
CA GLY A 191 2.85 -4.06 20.45
C GLY A 191 1.80 -3.26 19.67
N SER A 192 0.65 -3.03 20.32
CA SER A 192 -0.50 -2.30 19.74
C SER A 192 -0.15 -0.87 19.28
N GLU A 193 0.82 -0.23 19.94
CA GLU A 193 1.29 1.12 19.59
C GLU A 193 2.16 1.16 18.31
N SER A 194 2.62 0.00 17.84
CA SER A 194 3.53 -0.13 16.70
C SER A 194 2.86 -0.67 15.44
N VAL A 195 1.57 -1.01 15.51
CA VAL A 195 0.85 -1.69 14.42
C VAL A 195 -0.46 -0.94 14.17
N ALA A 196 -0.68 -0.56 12.90
CA ALA A 196 -1.86 0.16 12.48
C ALA A 196 -2.28 -0.25 11.07
N HIS A 197 -3.55 -0.04 10.76
CA HIS A 197 -4.07 -0.20 9.41
C HIS A 197 -3.77 1.05 8.58
N ILE A 198 -3.47 0.83 7.31
CA ILE A 198 -3.40 1.92 6.32
C ILE A 198 -4.82 2.16 5.79
N ILE A 199 -5.27 3.41 5.89
CA ILE A 199 -6.60 3.80 5.40
C ILE A 199 -6.61 3.85 3.87
N THR A 200 -7.77 3.53 3.27
CA THR A 200 -8.05 3.80 1.86
C THR A 200 -9.13 4.88 1.77
N PHE A 201 -8.87 5.92 0.98
CA PHE A 201 -9.86 6.97 0.73
C PHE A 201 -10.71 6.62 -0.49
N GLY A 202 -12.02 6.54 -0.31
CA GLY A 202 -12.96 6.49 -1.42
C GLY A 202 -13.04 7.86 -2.09
N THR A 203 -12.73 7.93 -3.38
CA THR A 203 -12.90 9.15 -4.18
C THR A 203 -14.22 9.12 -4.94
N LEU A 204 -14.76 10.31 -5.26
CA LEU A 204 -15.96 10.42 -6.06
C LEU A 204 -15.63 10.19 -7.54
N ALA A 205 -15.75 8.95 -8.01
CA ALA A 205 -15.47 8.59 -9.40
C ALA A 205 -16.46 9.26 -10.38
N SER A 206 -16.04 9.52 -11.61
CA SER A 206 -16.80 10.23 -12.65
C SER A 206 -18.26 9.75 -12.80
N ARG A 207 -18.48 8.43 -12.89
CA ARG A 207 -19.83 7.85 -12.97
C ARG A 207 -20.67 8.07 -11.70
N ALA A 208 -20.05 8.00 -10.53
CA ALA A 208 -20.72 8.23 -9.26
C ALA A 208 -21.08 9.71 -9.09
N ALA A 209 -20.16 10.62 -9.47
CA ALA A 209 -20.38 12.06 -9.46
C ALA A 209 -21.62 12.45 -10.27
N VAL A 210 -21.75 11.95 -11.50
CA VAL A 210 -22.90 12.25 -12.36
C VAL A 210 -24.21 11.71 -11.79
N ARG A 211 -24.19 10.47 -11.25
CA ARG A 211 -25.37 9.89 -10.59
C ARG A 211 -25.82 10.69 -9.38
N ASP A 212 -24.86 11.13 -8.57
CA ASP A 212 -25.14 11.91 -7.36
C ASP A 212 -25.66 13.30 -7.69
N ILE A 213 -25.07 13.99 -8.67
CA ILE A 213 -25.55 15.30 -9.14
C ILE A 213 -26.95 15.17 -9.75
N GLY A 214 -27.18 14.20 -10.63
CA GLY A 214 -28.49 13.97 -11.24
C GLY A 214 -29.58 13.71 -10.21
N ARG A 215 -29.27 12.96 -9.14
CA ARG A 215 -30.17 12.77 -8.00
C ARG A 215 -30.48 14.07 -7.25
N VAL A 216 -29.48 14.94 -7.05
CA VAL A 216 -29.68 16.26 -6.40
C VAL A 216 -30.54 17.18 -7.28
N LEU A 217 -30.40 17.08 -8.59
CA LEU A 217 -31.20 17.82 -9.58
C LEU A 217 -32.57 17.17 -9.86
N GLU A 218 -32.92 16.10 -9.13
CA GLU A 218 -34.20 15.37 -9.26
C GLU A 218 -34.46 14.80 -10.67
N VAL A 219 -33.40 14.52 -11.43
CA VAL A 219 -33.50 13.87 -12.75
C VAL A 219 -33.84 12.38 -12.55
N PRO A 220 -34.74 11.79 -13.37
CA PRO A 220 -35.10 10.38 -13.26
C PRO A 220 -33.88 9.45 -13.32
N TYR A 221 -33.80 8.49 -12.40
CA TYR A 221 -32.64 7.59 -12.26
C TYR A 221 -32.27 6.87 -13.57
N GLY A 222 -33.25 6.41 -14.34
CA GLY A 222 -32.99 5.69 -15.59
C GLY A 222 -32.27 6.54 -16.63
N GLU A 223 -32.56 7.84 -16.68
CA GLU A 223 -31.92 8.80 -17.57
C GLU A 223 -30.49 9.07 -17.13
N VAL A 224 -30.29 9.39 -15.84
CA VAL A 224 -28.96 9.64 -15.27
C VAL A 224 -28.05 8.42 -15.36
N ASP A 225 -28.58 7.21 -15.13
CA ASP A 225 -27.79 5.97 -15.24
C ASP A 225 -27.42 5.65 -16.69
N SER A 226 -28.32 5.93 -17.64
CA SER A 226 -28.03 5.77 -19.08
C SER A 226 -26.90 6.69 -19.50
N PHE A 227 -26.93 7.95 -19.08
CA PHE A 227 -25.84 8.90 -19.35
C PHE A 227 -24.54 8.49 -18.63
N ALA A 228 -24.59 8.12 -17.35
CA ALA A 228 -23.40 7.71 -16.59
C ALA A 228 -22.72 6.46 -17.19
N LYS A 229 -23.47 5.56 -17.84
CA LYS A 229 -22.90 4.38 -18.52
C LYS A 229 -22.09 4.72 -19.77
N LEU A 230 -22.33 5.86 -20.41
CA LEU A 230 -21.55 6.34 -21.56
C LEU A 230 -20.12 6.71 -21.19
N ILE A 231 -19.87 7.10 -19.92
CA ILE A 231 -18.52 7.37 -19.42
C ILE A 231 -17.74 6.05 -19.41
N PRO A 232 -16.57 5.94 -20.08
CA PRO A 232 -15.81 4.69 -20.11
C PRO A 232 -15.41 4.23 -18.70
N PHE A 233 -15.40 2.92 -18.48
CA PHE A 233 -14.98 2.33 -17.21
C PHE A 233 -13.76 1.46 -17.39
N ASN A 234 -12.64 1.96 -16.88
CA ASN A 234 -11.40 1.21 -16.76
C ASN A 234 -10.97 1.24 -15.29
N PRO A 235 -11.14 0.13 -14.54
CA PRO A 235 -10.74 0.05 -13.14
C PRO A 235 -9.26 0.35 -12.91
N SER A 236 -8.41 0.00 -13.87
CA SER A 236 -6.95 0.16 -13.78
C SER A 236 -6.51 1.60 -14.11
N ASN A 237 -7.32 2.34 -14.86
CA ASN A 237 -7.05 3.74 -15.20
C ASN A 237 -8.37 4.52 -15.33
N PRO A 238 -8.98 4.94 -14.21
CA PRO A 238 -10.25 5.63 -14.24
C PRO A 238 -10.10 7.02 -14.89
N LEU A 239 -10.87 7.28 -15.94
CA LEU A 239 -10.85 8.56 -16.65
C LEU A 239 -11.60 9.64 -15.89
N THR A 240 -11.07 10.87 -15.94
CA THR A 240 -11.80 12.06 -15.51
C THR A 240 -12.97 12.36 -16.45
N LEU A 241 -13.91 13.21 -16.03
CA LEU A 241 -15.02 13.64 -16.91
C LEU A 241 -14.50 14.35 -18.17
N ALA A 242 -13.51 15.24 -18.02
CA ALA A 242 -12.93 15.97 -19.15
C ALA A 242 -12.26 15.03 -20.18
N GLU A 243 -11.57 13.99 -19.71
CA GLU A 243 -10.99 12.97 -20.60
C GLU A 243 -12.06 12.10 -21.25
N SER A 244 -13.10 11.74 -20.49
CA SER A 244 -14.21 10.92 -20.99
C SER A 244 -14.96 11.61 -22.12
N ILE A 245 -15.15 12.93 -22.01
CA ILE A 245 -15.75 13.77 -23.08
C ILE A 245 -14.84 13.75 -24.32
N LYS A 246 -13.52 13.88 -24.15
CA LYS A 246 -12.60 13.84 -25.30
C LYS A 246 -12.56 12.48 -26.00
N SER A 247 -12.66 11.39 -25.24
CA SER A 247 -12.57 10.03 -25.78
C SER A 247 -13.85 9.57 -26.47
N GLU A 248 -15.02 9.86 -25.91
CA GLU A 248 -16.29 9.35 -26.41
C GLU A 248 -17.01 10.37 -27.28
N LYS A 249 -17.34 9.98 -28.51
CA LYS A 249 -18.07 10.86 -29.44
C LYS A 249 -19.51 11.06 -29.00
N SER A 250 -20.18 10.01 -28.53
CA SER A 250 -21.57 10.08 -28.07
C SER A 250 -21.77 11.05 -26.90
N LEU A 251 -20.82 11.11 -25.96
CA LEU A 251 -20.86 12.09 -24.87
C LEU A 251 -20.74 13.53 -25.39
N ARG A 252 -19.86 13.78 -26.36
CA ARG A 252 -19.73 15.10 -26.99
C ARG A 252 -20.99 15.50 -27.72
N ASP A 253 -21.50 14.60 -28.56
CA ASP A 253 -22.68 14.87 -29.37
C ASP A 253 -23.89 15.24 -28.48
N ILE A 254 -24.07 14.57 -27.32
CA ILE A 254 -25.13 14.90 -26.35
C ILE A 254 -24.89 16.26 -25.69
N ILE A 255 -23.67 16.55 -25.24
CA ILE A 255 -23.34 17.84 -24.59
C ILE A 255 -23.48 19.01 -25.58
N ASP A 256 -23.15 18.79 -26.85
CA ASP A 256 -23.22 19.82 -27.90
C ASP A 256 -24.65 20.03 -28.44
N THR A 257 -25.60 19.12 -28.17
CA THR A 257 -27.01 19.23 -28.59
C THR A 257 -27.96 19.75 -27.51
N ASP A 258 -27.51 19.86 -26.26
CA ASP A 258 -28.20 20.57 -25.15
C ASP A 258 -27.88 22.08 -25.16
#